data_AF-A0A9X1MLR6-F1
#
_entry.id   AF-A0A9X1MLR6-F1
#
_cell.length_a   1.000
_cell.length_b   1.000
_cell.length_c   1.000
_cell.angle_alpha   90.00
_cell.angle_beta   90.00
_cell.angle_gamma   90.00
#
_symmetry.space_group_name_H-M   'P 1'
#
loop_
_entity.id
_entity.type
_entity.pdbx_description
1 polymer ?
#
loop_
_entity_poly.entity_id
_entity_poly.type
_entity_poly.pdbx_seq_one_letter_code
_entity_poly.pdbx_strand_id
1 'polypeptide(L)'
;MRSTVLQTLGAISAILLLAVTATAEDWPHWRGPNRDDVTSDRSGWSSDGWIKSPPAWTKNVDEGSSSPIVVGDRLFAIGWKANKDHVVCLQASTGKEIWSVSYNCPRYGRQATGDQGLYGGPTSTPEYDPATGYLYTLSCDGDLNCWDAGEKGRQVWSLNLYDIYKVEQRPRIGRSGRRDYGYTTAPLVHGDWLIVEIGAQAGTLAAFDKRTGKQIWLSEAKGFAGHAGGLAPIEVEGVPSVAAFTFQGLLVTRLDPGHAGETVAEYEWMTSFANSIATPAVFDNYILITSEYNRNAICKLEIRLTGAKKIWEQPLASKICSPIVHAGHVYWCWQRLYCLDFETGVKVWEGGDFGDAGSCILTGDDRLILWGGRGTLALTETAQRSPGSFRELAKVENVFSEDVWPHVVLANGQIFCKGKSGDLKCFRVP
;
A
#
# COMPACT_ATOMS: atom_id res chain seq x y z
N MET A 1 25.59 81.38 6.78
CA MET A 1 26.24 80.63 5.68
C MET A 1 26.71 79.30 6.25
N ARG A 2 26.56 78.19 5.50
CA ARG A 2 26.78 76.78 5.93
C ARG A 2 25.69 76.32 6.96
N SER A 3 24.85 75.31 6.76
CA SER A 3 24.93 74.01 6.02
C SER A 3 26.04 73.09 6.57
N THR A 4 25.93 71.76 6.65
CA THR A 4 24.87 70.77 6.37
C THR A 4 25.10 69.61 7.39
N VAL A 5 24.22 68.65 7.72
CA VAL A 5 23.63 67.52 6.95
C VAL A 5 22.54 66.87 7.85
N LEU A 6 21.48 66.27 7.29
CA LEU A 6 20.66 65.24 7.98
C LEU A 6 21.18 63.85 7.60
N GLN A 7 21.49 62.98 8.57
CA GLN A 7 21.80 61.57 8.30
C GLN A 7 20.53 60.72 8.40
N THR A 8 19.95 60.38 7.26
CA THR A 8 18.91 59.35 7.16
C THR A 8 19.55 57.95 7.22
N LEU A 9 19.36 57.25 8.34
CA LEU A 9 19.67 55.83 8.46
C LEU A 9 18.64 55.01 7.69
N GLY A 10 19.01 54.51 6.51
CA GLY A 10 18.20 53.56 5.75
C GLY A 10 18.28 52.17 6.39
N ALA A 11 17.18 51.70 6.97
CA ALA A 11 17.06 50.32 7.45
C ALA A 11 16.89 49.37 6.25
N ILE A 12 17.91 48.57 5.96
CA ILE A 12 17.82 47.50 4.95
C ILE A 12 17.16 46.29 5.62
N SER A 13 15.85 46.12 5.42
CA SER A 13 15.15 44.90 5.80
C SER A 13 15.58 43.74 4.90
N ALA A 14 16.47 42.89 5.40
CA ALA A 14 16.79 41.63 4.75
C ALA A 14 15.59 40.67 4.86
N ILE A 15 14.90 40.46 3.75
CA ILE A 15 13.86 39.42 3.65
C ILE A 15 14.57 38.07 3.66
N LEU A 16 14.51 37.36 4.80
CA LEU A 16 14.90 35.97 4.88
C LEU A 16 13.89 35.14 4.06
N LEU A 17 14.27 34.80 2.84
CA LEU A 17 13.66 33.69 2.12
C LEU A 17 14.03 32.40 2.87
N LEU A 18 13.14 31.97 3.76
CA LEU A 18 13.12 30.60 4.25
C LEU A 18 12.90 29.70 3.04
N ALA A 19 14.00 29.14 2.52
CA ALA A 19 13.94 28.05 1.58
C ALA A 19 13.26 26.89 2.30
N VAL A 20 11.99 26.66 1.98
CA VAL A 20 11.31 25.42 2.34
C VAL A 20 11.99 24.32 1.53
N THR A 21 13.05 23.76 2.09
CA THR A 21 13.53 22.44 1.66
C THR A 21 12.38 21.50 1.91
N ALA A 22 11.72 21.05 0.83
CA ALA A 22 10.77 19.97 0.92
C ALA A 22 11.49 18.80 1.59
N THR A 23 11.13 18.53 2.84
CA THR A 23 11.56 17.33 3.53
C THR A 23 10.92 16.18 2.79
N ALA A 24 11.73 15.41 2.09
CA ALA A 24 11.24 14.27 1.35
C ALA A 24 10.52 13.30 2.28
N GLU A 25 9.47 12.67 1.77
CA GLU A 25 8.50 11.99 2.60
C GLU A 25 8.86 10.52 2.80
N ASP A 26 8.65 10.03 4.02
CA ASP A 26 8.82 8.63 4.34
C ASP A 26 7.64 7.81 3.79
N TRP A 27 7.91 6.55 3.47
CA TRP A 27 6.92 5.56 3.03
C TRP A 27 6.84 4.42 4.07
N PRO A 28 6.33 4.67 5.30
CA PRO A 28 6.38 3.72 6.42
C PRO A 28 5.36 2.56 6.34
N HIS A 29 4.43 2.61 5.39
CA HIS A 29 3.23 1.78 5.35
C HIS A 29 2.94 1.23 3.95
N TRP A 30 2.09 0.21 3.88
CA TRP A 30 1.39 -0.14 2.64
C TRP A 30 0.66 1.08 2.08
N ARG A 31 0.90 1.36 0.79
CA ARG A 31 0.39 2.55 0.06
C ARG A 31 0.84 3.91 0.61
N GLY A 32 1.98 3.96 1.28
CA GLY A 32 2.66 5.19 1.62
C GLY A 32 2.10 5.94 2.83
N PRO A 33 2.47 7.22 3.02
CA PRO A 33 2.23 7.96 4.26
C PRO A 33 0.76 7.94 4.70
N ASN A 34 -0.18 8.12 3.77
CA ASN A 34 -1.61 8.20 4.04
C ASN A 34 -2.39 6.94 3.58
N ARG A 35 -1.69 5.89 3.12
CA ARG A 35 -2.25 4.61 2.63
C ARG A 35 -3.13 4.71 1.37
N ASP A 36 -2.89 5.73 0.56
CA ASP A 36 -3.64 6.14 -0.63
C ASP A 36 -2.81 6.14 -1.93
N ASP A 37 -1.53 5.75 -1.85
CA ASP A 37 -0.50 5.86 -2.91
C ASP A 37 -0.18 7.30 -3.33
N VAL A 38 -0.44 8.28 -2.45
CA VAL A 38 -0.05 9.68 -2.65
C VAL A 38 1.19 10.00 -1.82
N THR A 39 2.12 10.75 -2.42
CA THR A 39 3.24 11.36 -1.70
C THR A 39 3.50 12.79 -2.17
N SER A 40 3.98 13.62 -1.25
CA SER A 40 4.56 14.93 -1.51
C SER A 40 5.93 14.89 -2.20
N ASP A 41 6.60 13.72 -2.26
CA ASP A 41 7.80 13.54 -3.07
C ASP A 41 7.49 13.82 -4.56
N ARG A 42 8.35 14.62 -5.17
CA ARG A 42 8.21 15.00 -6.57
C ARG A 42 8.67 13.88 -7.49
N SER A 43 8.09 13.83 -8.68
CA SER A 43 8.52 12.87 -9.72
C SER A 43 9.95 13.08 -10.24
N GLY A 44 10.57 14.24 -10.02
CA GLY A 44 11.85 14.64 -10.61
C GLY A 44 11.90 14.65 -12.14
N TRP A 45 10.75 14.87 -12.78
CA TRP A 45 10.72 15.13 -14.22
C TRP A 45 11.31 16.51 -14.54
N SER A 46 12.26 16.54 -15.46
CA SER A 46 12.91 17.76 -15.94
C SER A 46 13.07 17.74 -17.47
N SER A 47 13.57 18.84 -18.04
CA SER A 47 14.02 18.88 -19.44
C SER A 47 15.12 17.88 -19.75
N ASP A 48 15.89 17.49 -18.72
CA ASP A 48 17.10 16.68 -18.83
C ASP A 48 16.77 15.17 -18.65
N GLY A 49 15.48 14.86 -18.49
CA GLY A 49 14.92 13.53 -18.37
C GLY A 49 14.32 13.22 -16.99
N TRP A 50 14.25 11.92 -16.71
CA TRP A 50 13.75 11.34 -15.46
C TRP A 50 14.88 10.54 -14.78
N ILE A 51 14.60 9.30 -14.37
CA ILE A 51 15.59 8.37 -13.81
C ILE A 51 16.69 7.99 -14.80
N LYS A 52 17.88 7.72 -14.26
CA LYS A 52 19.03 7.20 -15.02
C LYS A 52 19.14 5.68 -14.85
N SER A 53 19.54 5.00 -15.92
CA SER A 53 19.92 3.58 -15.94
C SER A 53 21.44 3.45 -16.12
N PRO A 54 22.14 2.49 -15.48
CA PRO A 54 21.63 1.41 -14.63
C PRO A 54 21.09 1.90 -13.26
N PRO A 55 20.41 1.03 -12.48
CA PRO A 55 20.06 1.32 -11.08
C PRO A 55 21.26 1.83 -10.28
N ALA A 56 21.01 2.75 -9.34
CA ALA A 56 22.03 3.28 -8.43
C ALA A 56 22.62 2.19 -7.51
N TRP A 57 21.81 1.19 -7.15
CA TRP A 57 22.24 -0.05 -6.53
C TRP A 57 21.24 -1.19 -6.79
N THR A 58 21.67 -2.44 -6.55
CA THR A 58 20.83 -3.64 -6.56
C THR A 58 21.22 -4.54 -5.39
N LYS A 59 20.23 -5.15 -4.72
CA LYS A 59 20.40 -6.11 -3.62
C LYS A 59 19.32 -7.18 -3.77
N ASN A 60 19.66 -8.47 -3.64
CA ASN A 60 18.65 -9.51 -3.49
C ASN A 60 18.26 -9.63 -2.00
N VAL A 61 16.95 -9.69 -1.74
CA VAL A 61 16.32 -9.82 -0.41
C VAL A 61 15.46 -11.08 -0.29
N ASP A 62 15.71 -12.08 -1.14
CA ASP A 62 15.02 -13.38 -1.23
C ASP A 62 13.51 -13.32 -1.58
N GLU A 63 12.87 -14.48 -1.79
CA GLU A 63 11.58 -14.63 -2.49
C GLU A 63 10.39 -13.98 -1.77
N GLY A 64 9.52 -13.25 -2.46
CA GLY A 64 8.22 -12.85 -1.91
C GLY A 64 7.64 -11.60 -2.55
N SER A 65 6.30 -11.50 -2.61
CA SER A 65 5.59 -10.35 -3.19
C SER A 65 5.40 -9.17 -2.23
N SER A 66 5.86 -9.27 -0.98
CA SER A 66 5.85 -8.17 0.01
C SER A 66 6.61 -6.95 -0.49
N SER A 67 6.00 -5.76 -0.39
CA SER A 67 6.60 -4.49 -0.83
C SER A 67 7.62 -3.99 0.19
N PRO A 68 8.67 -3.27 -0.22
CA PRO A 68 9.52 -2.56 0.72
C PRO A 68 8.78 -1.36 1.34
N ILE A 69 9.27 -0.88 2.49
CA ILE A 69 8.90 0.41 3.09
C ILE A 69 10.17 1.20 3.41
N VAL A 70 10.08 2.53 3.49
CA VAL A 70 11.26 3.42 3.66
C VAL A 70 10.98 4.46 4.74
N VAL A 71 11.92 4.63 5.67
CA VAL A 71 11.86 5.58 6.79
C VAL A 71 13.24 6.21 6.99
N GLY A 72 13.38 7.49 6.65
CA GLY A 72 14.66 8.16 6.42
C GLY A 72 15.55 7.35 5.47
N ASP A 73 16.82 7.18 5.83
CA ASP A 73 17.79 6.37 5.08
C ASP A 73 17.69 4.85 5.42
N ARG A 74 16.55 4.36 5.93
CA ARG A 74 16.31 2.93 6.20
C ARG A 74 15.23 2.39 5.28
N LEU A 75 15.56 1.34 4.53
CA LEU A 75 14.60 0.53 3.79
C LEU A 75 14.39 -0.79 4.53
N PHE A 76 13.13 -1.16 4.78
CA PHE A 76 12.77 -2.48 5.31
C PHE A 76 12.11 -3.32 4.22
N ALA A 77 12.48 -4.60 4.16
CA ALA A 77 11.87 -5.55 3.24
C ALA A 77 11.76 -6.95 3.89
N ILE A 78 10.85 -7.77 3.37
CA ILE A 78 10.73 -9.19 3.73
C ILE A 78 10.90 -10.05 2.48
N GLY A 79 11.57 -11.19 2.64
CA GLY A 79 11.63 -12.29 1.67
C GLY A 79 11.81 -13.63 2.36
N TRP A 80 11.72 -14.72 1.59
CA TRP A 80 11.69 -16.09 2.08
C TRP A 80 12.80 -16.93 1.48
N LYS A 81 13.41 -17.78 2.32
CA LYS A 81 14.44 -18.73 1.91
C LYS A 81 14.53 -19.90 2.87
N ALA A 82 14.65 -21.11 2.33
CA ALA A 82 14.98 -22.31 3.09
C ALA A 82 14.12 -22.51 4.37
N ASN A 83 12.80 -22.34 4.23
CA ASN A 83 11.79 -22.40 5.31
C ASN A 83 11.92 -21.30 6.38
N LYS A 84 12.39 -20.12 5.99
CA LYS A 84 12.44 -18.93 6.86
C LYS A 84 11.98 -17.69 6.12
N ASP A 85 11.25 -16.84 6.83
CA ASP A 85 11.12 -15.44 6.47
C ASP A 85 12.33 -14.66 7.01
N HIS A 86 12.79 -13.70 6.23
CA HIS A 86 13.92 -12.83 6.49
C HIS A 86 13.45 -11.38 6.47
N VAL A 87 13.53 -10.70 7.61
CA VAL A 87 13.30 -9.25 7.71
C VAL A 87 14.67 -8.57 7.60
N VAL A 88 14.84 -7.72 6.58
CA VAL A 88 16.10 -7.00 6.34
C VAL A 88 15.89 -5.50 6.48
N CYS A 89 16.85 -4.84 7.12
CA CYS A 89 16.99 -3.39 7.13
C CYS A 89 18.23 -3.02 6.32
N LEU A 90 18.03 -2.26 5.25
CA LEU A 90 19.08 -1.75 4.37
C LEU A 90 19.22 -0.24 4.52
N GLN A 91 20.38 0.29 4.20
CA GLN A 91 20.58 1.71 3.96
C GLN A 91 19.95 2.08 2.61
N ALA A 92 18.91 2.91 2.61
CA ALA A 92 18.13 3.23 1.41
C ALA A 92 18.99 3.89 0.30
N SER A 93 19.95 4.72 0.68
CA SER A 93 20.86 5.42 -0.24
C SER A 93 21.91 4.53 -0.93
N THR A 94 22.21 3.34 -0.38
CA THR A 94 23.32 2.47 -0.87
C THR A 94 23.01 0.98 -1.04
N GLY A 95 21.88 0.49 -0.53
CA GLY A 95 21.52 -0.93 -0.53
C GLY A 95 22.33 -1.80 0.44
N LYS A 96 23.23 -1.21 1.24
CA LYS A 96 24.03 -1.92 2.25
C LYS A 96 23.15 -2.40 3.39
N GLU A 97 23.39 -3.62 3.86
CA GLU A 97 22.67 -4.20 4.99
C GLU A 97 23.09 -3.55 6.31
N ILE A 98 22.11 -3.12 7.11
CA ILE A 98 22.31 -2.57 8.46
C ILE A 98 22.09 -3.67 9.49
N TRP A 99 21.01 -4.45 9.34
CA TRP A 99 20.71 -5.64 10.11
C TRP A 99 19.77 -6.57 9.35
N SER A 100 19.75 -7.84 9.72
CA SER A 100 18.77 -8.83 9.27
C SER A 100 18.42 -9.79 10.40
N VAL A 101 17.15 -10.22 10.45
CA VAL A 101 16.66 -11.26 11.36
C VAL A 101 15.86 -12.29 10.57
N SER A 102 15.73 -13.50 11.11
CA SER A 102 14.98 -14.59 10.44
C SER A 102 14.28 -15.49 11.44
N TYR A 103 13.13 -16.01 11.04
CA TYR A 103 12.31 -16.92 11.83
C TYR A 103 11.71 -17.99 10.90
N ASN A 104 11.31 -19.13 11.47
CA ASN A 104 10.79 -20.24 10.67
C ASN A 104 9.42 -19.87 10.09
N CYS A 105 9.27 -20.00 8.77
CA CYS A 105 7.98 -19.88 8.08
C CYS A 105 7.97 -20.85 6.88
N PRO A 106 6.92 -21.66 6.68
CA PRO A 106 6.78 -22.43 5.44
C PRO A 106 6.66 -21.48 4.24
N ARG A 107 6.96 -21.98 3.02
CA ARG A 107 6.89 -21.17 1.79
C ARG A 107 5.48 -20.65 1.48
N TYR A 108 4.46 -21.35 1.97
CA TYR A 108 3.05 -21.05 1.79
C TYR A 108 2.36 -21.22 3.15
N GLY A 109 1.33 -20.42 3.43
CA GLY A 109 0.52 -20.61 4.64
C GLY A 109 -0.09 -22.02 4.70
N ARG A 110 -0.32 -22.54 5.92
CA ARG A 110 -0.77 -23.92 6.17
C ARG A 110 -2.10 -24.30 5.51
N GLN A 111 -2.92 -23.31 5.18
CA GLN A 111 -4.19 -23.49 4.46
C GLN A 111 -4.08 -23.23 2.95
N ALA A 112 -2.89 -22.95 2.41
CA ALA A 112 -2.72 -22.53 1.03
C ALA A 112 -3.15 -23.60 0.00
N THR A 113 -3.77 -23.16 -1.10
CA THR A 113 -4.28 -24.03 -2.16
C THR A 113 -4.54 -23.24 -3.45
N GLY A 114 -4.45 -23.91 -4.60
CA GLY A 114 -4.62 -23.27 -5.91
C GLY A 114 -3.29 -22.90 -6.56
N ASP A 115 -2.89 -21.64 -6.47
CA ASP A 115 -1.77 -21.08 -7.27
C ASP A 115 -0.37 -21.29 -6.65
N GLN A 116 -0.12 -22.42 -5.99
CA GLN A 116 1.13 -22.69 -5.25
C GLN A 116 2.39 -22.87 -6.16
N GLY A 117 2.28 -22.56 -7.46
CA GLY A 117 3.41 -22.40 -8.38
C GLY A 117 3.64 -20.96 -8.87
N LEU A 118 2.78 -20.00 -8.51
CA LEU A 118 2.86 -18.60 -8.96
C LEU A 118 3.35 -17.66 -7.85
N TYR A 119 2.95 -17.92 -6.60
CA TYR A 119 3.21 -17.09 -5.42
C TYR A 119 3.75 -17.92 -4.26
N GLY A 120 4.72 -17.38 -3.53
CA GLY A 120 5.31 -17.97 -2.33
C GLY A 120 6.06 -16.91 -1.51
N GLY A 121 6.42 -17.26 -0.28
CA GLY A 121 7.04 -16.33 0.68
C GLY A 121 6.08 -15.27 1.22
N PRO A 122 6.59 -14.21 1.86
CA PRO A 122 5.79 -13.13 2.43
C PRO A 122 5.20 -12.25 1.33
N THR A 123 3.92 -11.93 1.49
CA THR A 123 3.13 -11.06 0.59
C THR A 123 2.60 -9.82 1.29
N SER A 124 2.31 -9.92 2.60
CA SER A 124 1.97 -8.77 3.45
C SER A 124 3.13 -7.77 3.50
N THR A 125 2.82 -6.49 3.29
CA THR A 125 3.79 -5.39 3.35
C THR A 125 4.03 -5.01 4.83
N PRO A 126 5.27 -4.73 5.27
CA PRO A 126 5.53 -4.33 6.65
C PRO A 126 4.83 -3.02 7.02
N GLU A 127 4.71 -2.82 8.33
CA GLU A 127 4.06 -1.67 8.94
C GLU A 127 5.02 -1.06 9.96
N TYR A 128 5.42 0.21 9.80
CA TYR A 128 6.34 0.88 10.74
C TYR A 128 5.64 1.98 11.55
N ASP A 129 5.75 1.93 12.88
CA ASP A 129 5.20 2.96 13.78
C ASP A 129 6.28 3.94 14.24
N PRO A 130 6.34 5.17 13.70
CA PRO A 130 7.36 6.15 14.09
C PRO A 130 7.24 6.59 15.56
N ALA A 131 6.09 6.40 16.22
CA ALA A 131 5.91 6.75 17.63
C ALA A 131 6.56 5.75 18.61
N THR A 132 6.87 4.53 18.16
CA THR A 132 7.58 3.50 18.96
C THR A 132 8.92 3.08 18.35
N GLY A 133 9.14 3.32 17.07
CA GLY A 133 10.26 2.77 16.31
C GLY A 133 10.09 1.28 15.99
N TYR A 134 8.88 0.73 16.18
CA TYR A 134 8.61 -0.69 15.96
C TYR A 134 8.17 -0.97 14.52
N LEU A 135 8.65 -2.10 14.01
CA LEU A 135 8.30 -2.68 12.72
C LEU A 135 7.43 -3.91 12.97
N TYR A 136 6.27 -3.98 12.32
CA TYR A 136 5.37 -5.12 12.38
C TYR A 136 5.40 -5.88 11.06
N THR A 137 5.44 -7.21 11.14
CA THR A 137 5.43 -8.10 9.97
C THR A 137 4.43 -9.23 10.17
N LEU A 138 3.75 -9.62 9.09
CA LEU A 138 2.81 -10.75 9.08
C LEU A 138 3.21 -11.75 7.99
N SER A 139 3.59 -12.95 8.39
CA SER A 139 3.94 -14.02 7.47
C SER A 139 2.71 -14.69 6.86
N CYS A 140 2.88 -15.35 5.71
CA CYS A 140 1.79 -16.08 5.05
C CYS A 140 1.20 -17.20 5.94
N ASP A 141 1.99 -17.76 6.87
CA ASP A 141 1.53 -18.72 7.88
C ASP A 141 1.08 -18.09 9.23
N GLY A 142 0.79 -16.80 9.23
CA GLY A 142 0.10 -16.13 10.34
C GLY A 142 0.98 -15.68 11.50
N ASP A 143 2.30 -15.78 11.39
CA ASP A 143 3.23 -15.23 12.39
C ASP A 143 3.21 -13.69 12.32
N LEU A 144 2.52 -13.08 13.29
CA LEU A 144 2.47 -11.64 13.51
C LEU A 144 3.56 -11.28 14.52
N ASN A 145 4.56 -10.52 14.05
CA ASN A 145 5.76 -10.22 14.81
C ASN A 145 5.93 -8.70 14.98
N CYS A 146 6.52 -8.30 16.11
CA CYS A 146 6.97 -6.94 16.36
C CYS A 146 8.48 -6.91 16.61
N TRP A 147 9.16 -6.03 15.89
CA TRP A 147 10.62 -5.87 15.93
C TRP A 147 10.98 -4.44 16.32
N ASP A 148 11.93 -4.30 17.23
CA ASP A 148 12.56 -3.03 17.55
C ASP A 148 13.57 -2.68 16.45
N ALA A 149 13.18 -1.78 15.53
CA ALA A 149 14.00 -1.46 14.37
C ALA A 149 15.24 -0.61 14.74
N GLY A 150 15.19 0.07 15.89
CA GLY A 150 16.32 0.79 16.47
C GLY A 150 17.37 -0.17 17.04
N GLU A 151 16.91 -1.20 17.77
CA GLU A 151 17.76 -2.22 18.40
C GLU A 151 18.03 -3.43 17.49
N LYS A 152 18.49 -3.16 16.25
CA LYS A 152 18.91 -4.19 15.27
C LYS A 152 17.86 -5.26 14.94
N GLY A 153 16.57 -4.91 15.02
CA GLY A 153 15.49 -5.86 14.77
C GLY A 153 15.24 -6.82 15.93
N ARG A 154 15.59 -6.47 17.18
CA ARG A 154 15.28 -7.30 18.36
C ARG A 154 13.78 -7.55 18.43
N GLN A 155 13.38 -8.82 18.52
CA GLN A 155 11.98 -9.19 18.71
C GLN A 155 11.44 -8.62 20.03
N VAL A 156 10.29 -7.95 19.96
CA VAL A 156 9.57 -7.40 21.13
C VAL A 156 8.51 -8.39 21.58
N TRP A 157 7.67 -8.84 20.65
CA TRP A 157 6.65 -9.87 20.84
C TRP A 157 6.37 -10.60 19.52
N SER A 158 5.76 -11.78 19.60
CA SER A 158 5.36 -12.59 18.45
C SER A 158 4.17 -13.47 18.84
N LEU A 159 3.26 -13.70 17.88
CA LEU A 159 2.10 -14.58 18.02
C LEU A 159 1.73 -15.18 16.66
N ASN A 160 1.05 -16.33 16.66
CA ASN A 160 0.55 -16.95 15.43
C ASN A 160 -0.99 -16.90 15.37
N LEU A 161 -1.53 -16.28 14.32
CA LEU A 161 -2.97 -16.04 14.15
C LEU A 161 -3.77 -17.33 13.93
N TYR A 162 -3.24 -18.30 13.16
CA TYR A 162 -3.87 -19.60 13.00
C TYR A 162 -3.94 -20.35 14.33
N ASP A 163 -2.89 -20.27 15.15
CA ASP A 163 -2.83 -20.98 16.43
C ASP A 163 -3.76 -20.37 17.48
N ILE A 164 -3.93 -19.04 17.49
CA ILE A 164 -4.82 -18.35 18.44
C ILE A 164 -6.29 -18.48 18.02
N TYR A 165 -6.62 -18.10 16.78
CA TYR A 165 -8.02 -17.98 16.34
C TYR A 165 -8.57 -19.22 15.63
N LYS A 166 -7.74 -20.27 15.45
CA LYS A 166 -8.11 -21.53 14.78
C LYS A 166 -8.69 -21.31 13.39
N VAL A 167 -8.06 -20.41 12.63
CA VAL A 167 -8.58 -19.94 11.34
C VAL A 167 -8.68 -21.08 10.33
N GLU A 168 -9.90 -21.26 9.83
CA GLU A 168 -10.27 -22.32 8.90
C GLU A 168 -9.76 -22.01 7.48
N GLN A 169 -9.59 -23.04 6.67
CA GLN A 169 -9.29 -22.89 5.25
C GLN A 169 -10.47 -22.22 4.52
N ARG A 170 -10.18 -21.24 3.66
CA ARG A 170 -11.21 -20.48 2.93
C ARG A 170 -12.13 -21.42 2.11
N PRO A 171 -13.46 -21.21 2.08
CA PRO A 171 -14.38 -22.14 1.43
C PRO A 171 -14.26 -22.09 -0.10
N ARG A 172 -14.70 -23.18 -0.76
CA ARG A 172 -14.74 -23.26 -2.24
C ARG A 172 -15.89 -22.40 -2.77
N ILE A 173 -15.59 -21.49 -3.70
CA ILE A 173 -16.61 -20.62 -4.33
C ILE A 173 -16.94 -21.07 -5.74
N GLY A 174 -18.24 -21.34 -5.95
CA GLY A 174 -18.82 -21.70 -7.24
C GLY A 174 -18.16 -22.93 -7.89
N ARG A 175 -18.05 -22.89 -9.23
CA ARG A 175 -17.33 -23.91 -10.00
C ARG A 175 -15.82 -23.67 -10.03
N SER A 176 -15.39 -22.43 -9.82
CA SER A 176 -14.05 -21.91 -10.11
C SER A 176 -12.94 -22.65 -9.36
N GLY A 177 -13.23 -23.19 -8.17
CA GLY A 177 -12.28 -23.90 -7.33
C GLY A 177 -12.07 -23.17 -6.01
N ARG A 178 -10.96 -23.47 -5.34
CA ARG A 178 -10.57 -22.85 -4.07
C ARG A 178 -9.18 -22.25 -4.23
N ARG A 179 -9.01 -21.01 -3.80
CA ARG A 179 -7.71 -20.36 -3.65
C ARG A 179 -7.59 -19.83 -2.24
N ASP A 180 -6.43 -20.07 -1.65
CA ASP A 180 -6.05 -19.58 -0.34
C ASP A 180 -4.54 -19.31 -0.42
N TYR A 181 -4.12 -18.10 -0.07
CA TYR A 181 -2.72 -17.67 -0.09
C TYR A 181 -2.12 -17.55 1.32
N GLY A 182 -2.89 -17.89 2.36
CA GLY A 182 -2.57 -17.47 3.73
C GLY A 182 -2.76 -15.97 3.94
N TYR A 183 -2.04 -15.38 4.88
CA TYR A 183 -2.13 -13.95 5.15
C TYR A 183 -1.38 -13.11 4.11
N THR A 184 -2.08 -12.14 3.51
CA THR A 184 -1.56 -11.21 2.50
C THR A 184 -1.74 -9.75 2.89
N THR A 185 -2.67 -9.46 3.79
CA THR A 185 -3.12 -8.11 4.15
C THR A 185 -2.07 -7.42 5.02
N ALA A 186 -1.66 -6.21 4.66
CA ALA A 186 -0.78 -5.38 5.48
C ALA A 186 -1.45 -5.00 6.81
N PRO A 187 -0.77 -5.12 7.97
CA PRO A 187 -1.24 -4.57 9.23
C PRO A 187 -1.41 -3.05 9.17
N LEU A 188 -2.22 -2.50 10.05
CA LEU A 188 -2.46 -1.05 10.16
C LEU A 188 -2.31 -0.59 11.61
N VAL A 189 -1.43 0.37 11.88
CA VAL A 189 -1.34 1.04 13.18
C VAL A 189 -2.37 2.17 13.24
N HIS A 190 -3.19 2.18 14.29
CA HIS A 190 -4.12 3.25 14.62
C HIS A 190 -4.05 3.55 16.11
N GLY A 191 -3.54 4.73 16.48
CA GLY A 191 -3.28 5.08 17.88
C GLY A 191 -2.33 4.07 18.54
N ASP A 192 -2.79 3.40 19.58
CA ASP A 192 -2.05 2.33 20.29
C ASP A 192 -2.36 0.91 19.79
N TRP A 193 -3.18 0.77 18.75
CA TRP A 193 -3.55 -0.52 18.19
C TRP A 193 -2.77 -0.87 16.93
N LEU A 194 -2.47 -2.15 16.78
CA LEU A 194 -2.14 -2.81 15.51
C LEU A 194 -3.36 -3.62 15.08
N ILE A 195 -3.95 -3.26 13.93
CA ILE A 195 -5.16 -3.86 13.38
C ILE A 195 -4.78 -4.81 12.24
N VAL A 196 -5.38 -6.01 12.25
CA VAL A 196 -5.10 -7.07 11.26
C VAL A 196 -6.40 -7.75 10.82
N GLU A 197 -6.52 -8.07 9.53
CA GLU A 197 -7.54 -8.97 9.02
C GLU A 197 -7.19 -10.41 9.40
N ILE A 198 -7.84 -10.95 10.44
CA ILE A 198 -7.59 -12.31 10.93
C ILE A 198 -8.43 -13.36 10.21
N GLY A 199 -9.59 -12.98 9.66
CA GLY A 199 -10.47 -13.82 8.84
C GLY A 199 -11.10 -15.00 9.57
N ALA A 200 -11.49 -14.84 10.84
CA ALA A 200 -11.87 -15.93 11.74
C ALA A 200 -13.37 -15.92 12.15
N GLN A 201 -13.86 -17.06 12.63
CA GLN A 201 -15.20 -17.17 13.26
C GLN A 201 -15.34 -16.32 14.54
N ALA A 202 -14.21 -15.94 15.16
CA ALA A 202 -14.17 -15.04 16.31
C ALA A 202 -14.39 -13.56 15.91
N GLY A 203 -14.06 -13.19 14.67
CA GLY A 203 -14.14 -11.85 14.09
C GLY A 203 -13.31 -11.79 12.80
N THR A 204 -13.71 -10.97 11.83
CA THR A 204 -12.94 -10.73 10.59
C THR A 204 -11.68 -9.93 10.87
N LEU A 205 -11.76 -8.89 11.71
CA LEU A 205 -10.65 -8.05 12.13
C LEU A 205 -10.34 -8.25 13.62
N ALA A 206 -9.08 -8.04 14.01
CA ALA A 206 -8.65 -7.94 15.40
C ALA A 206 -7.73 -6.73 15.58
N ALA A 207 -7.81 -6.12 16.76
CA ALA A 207 -6.79 -5.17 17.23
C ALA A 207 -5.97 -5.78 18.37
N PHE A 208 -4.68 -5.51 18.34
CA PHE A 208 -3.71 -5.84 19.38
C PHE A 208 -3.10 -4.55 19.92
N ASP A 209 -2.76 -4.51 21.20
CA ASP A 209 -1.88 -3.48 21.76
C ASP A 209 -0.53 -3.57 21.04
N LYS A 210 -0.13 -2.48 20.37
CA LYS A 210 1.02 -2.50 19.46
C LYS A 210 2.35 -2.75 20.20
N ARG A 211 2.43 -2.53 21.51
CA ARG A 211 3.65 -2.71 22.31
C ARG A 211 3.78 -4.10 22.94
N THR A 212 2.68 -4.84 23.07
CA THR A 212 2.64 -6.12 23.81
C THR A 212 2.06 -7.29 23.03
N GLY A 213 1.40 -7.05 21.90
CA GLY A 213 0.72 -8.09 21.11
C GLY A 213 -0.55 -8.64 21.79
N LYS A 214 -1.01 -8.02 22.89
CA LYS A 214 -2.23 -8.44 23.59
C LYS A 214 -3.46 -8.01 22.79
N GLN A 215 -4.36 -8.96 22.48
CA GLN A 215 -5.66 -8.65 21.85
C GLN A 215 -6.45 -7.64 22.71
N ILE A 216 -6.98 -6.60 22.06
CA ILE A 216 -7.84 -5.56 22.65
C ILE A 216 -9.29 -5.76 22.26
N TRP A 217 -9.58 -5.91 20.96
CA TRP A 217 -10.93 -6.15 20.45
C TRP A 217 -10.93 -7.08 19.22
N LEU A 218 -12.12 -7.61 18.92
CA LEU A 218 -12.45 -8.38 17.72
C LEU A 218 -13.65 -7.70 17.05
N SER A 219 -13.71 -7.70 15.72
CA SER A 219 -14.86 -7.12 15.02
C SER A 219 -16.14 -7.92 15.27
N GLU A 220 -17.27 -7.22 15.29
CA GLU A 220 -18.61 -7.81 15.30
C GLU A 220 -18.84 -8.69 14.06
N ALA A 221 -18.48 -8.16 12.88
CA ALA A 221 -18.47 -8.89 11.63
C ALA A 221 -17.55 -10.12 11.69
N LYS A 222 -18.03 -11.24 11.13
CA LYS A 222 -17.37 -12.55 11.11
C LYS A 222 -17.40 -13.11 9.69
N GLY A 223 -16.21 -13.28 9.12
CA GLY A 223 -16.03 -13.67 7.75
C GLY A 223 -14.57 -14.07 7.49
N PHE A 224 -14.33 -14.60 6.30
CA PHE A 224 -12.98 -14.98 5.88
C PHE A 224 -12.21 -13.77 5.37
N ALA A 225 -10.89 -13.85 5.40
CA ALA A 225 -10.03 -12.82 4.83
C ALA A 225 -10.22 -12.70 3.31
N GLY A 226 -10.24 -11.48 2.76
CA GLY A 226 -10.40 -11.24 1.32
C GLY A 226 -9.14 -11.41 0.48
N HIS A 227 -7.98 -11.55 1.13
CA HIS A 227 -6.65 -11.40 0.52
C HIS A 227 -6.42 -10.01 -0.10
N ALA A 228 -6.95 -8.95 0.53
CA ALA A 228 -6.65 -7.58 0.16
C ALA A 228 -5.17 -7.26 0.41
N GLY A 229 -4.63 -6.24 -0.28
CA GLY A 229 -3.28 -5.73 -0.01
C GLY A 229 -3.12 -5.09 1.37
N GLY A 230 -4.18 -4.49 1.91
CA GLY A 230 -4.17 -3.84 3.22
C GLY A 230 -5.54 -3.32 3.64
N LEU A 231 -5.55 -2.63 4.78
CA LEU A 231 -6.71 -1.92 5.34
C LEU A 231 -6.65 -0.42 4.99
N ALA A 232 -7.80 0.23 4.85
CA ALA A 232 -7.89 1.67 4.54
C ALA A 232 -8.61 2.44 5.66
N PRO A 233 -8.00 3.46 6.29
CA PRO A 233 -8.67 4.29 7.28
C PRO A 233 -9.72 5.18 6.62
N ILE A 234 -10.84 5.44 7.30
CA ILE A 234 -11.92 6.32 6.83
C ILE A 234 -12.58 7.01 8.03
N GLU A 235 -13.00 8.27 7.87
CA GLU A 235 -13.88 8.94 8.82
C GLU A 235 -15.31 8.93 8.29
N VAL A 236 -16.25 8.39 9.08
CA VAL A 236 -17.66 8.29 8.70
C VAL A 236 -18.48 9.17 9.63
N GLU A 237 -18.93 10.32 9.13
CA GLU A 237 -19.77 11.28 9.88
C GLU A 237 -19.13 11.70 11.24
N GLY A 238 -17.79 11.87 11.26
CA GLY A 238 -17.00 12.19 12.45
C GLY A 238 -16.50 10.99 13.25
N VAL A 239 -16.83 9.76 12.84
CA VAL A 239 -16.42 8.52 13.52
C VAL A 239 -15.19 7.90 12.83
N PRO A 240 -14.03 7.80 13.50
CA PRO A 240 -12.86 7.10 12.95
C PRO A 240 -13.19 5.62 12.77
N SER A 241 -12.93 5.12 11.57
CA SER A 241 -13.30 3.78 11.12
C SER A 241 -12.20 3.18 10.23
N VAL A 242 -12.28 1.89 9.96
CA VAL A 242 -11.41 1.18 9.01
C VAL A 242 -12.25 0.38 8.01
N ALA A 243 -11.86 0.45 6.74
CA ALA A 243 -12.40 -0.33 5.66
C ALA A 243 -11.48 -1.53 5.34
N ALA A 244 -12.09 -2.70 5.18
CA ALA A 244 -11.46 -3.95 4.76
C ALA A 244 -12.20 -4.52 3.55
N PHE A 245 -11.47 -5.00 2.54
CA PHE A 245 -12.08 -5.73 1.43
C PHE A 245 -11.98 -7.23 1.70
N THR A 246 -13.03 -7.76 2.33
CA THR A 246 -13.10 -9.11 2.87
C THR A 246 -13.49 -10.14 1.80
N PHE A 247 -13.61 -11.41 2.20
CA PHE A 247 -14.11 -12.50 1.35
C PHE A 247 -15.54 -12.26 0.83
N GLN A 248 -16.41 -11.68 1.65
CA GLN A 248 -17.82 -11.43 1.31
C GLN A 248 -18.01 -10.10 0.55
N GLY A 249 -17.14 -9.13 0.78
CA GLY A 249 -17.24 -7.79 0.19
C GLY A 249 -16.59 -6.72 1.06
N LEU A 250 -17.03 -5.48 0.92
CA LEU A 250 -16.57 -4.38 1.78
C LEU A 250 -17.14 -4.55 3.20
N LEU A 251 -16.27 -4.40 4.19
CA LEU A 251 -16.61 -4.21 5.61
C LEU A 251 -16.04 -2.87 6.06
N VAL A 252 -16.82 -2.08 6.80
CA VAL A 252 -16.37 -0.88 7.52
C VAL A 252 -16.63 -1.06 9.01
N THR A 253 -15.63 -0.85 9.84
CA THR A 253 -15.63 -1.14 11.30
C THR A 253 -15.21 0.10 12.08
N ARG A 254 -15.89 0.39 13.20
CA ARG A 254 -15.58 1.52 14.09
C ARG A 254 -14.26 1.34 14.81
N LEU A 255 -13.56 2.45 15.08
CA LEU A 255 -12.32 2.52 15.85
C LEU A 255 -12.44 3.41 17.11
N ASP A 256 -13.57 4.09 17.32
CA ASP A 256 -13.70 5.02 18.44
C ASP A 256 -13.87 4.32 19.80
N PRO A 257 -13.41 4.94 20.91
CA PRO A 257 -13.46 4.33 22.24
C PRO A 257 -14.90 3.97 22.68
N GLY A 258 -15.07 2.73 23.14
CA GLY A 258 -16.37 2.20 23.59
C GLY A 258 -17.17 1.47 22.50
N HIS A 259 -16.84 1.71 21.22
CA HIS A 259 -17.51 1.13 20.06
C HIS A 259 -16.57 0.39 19.09
N ALA A 260 -15.26 0.38 19.38
CA ALA A 260 -14.26 -0.23 18.51
C ALA A 260 -14.55 -1.72 18.24
N GLY A 261 -14.60 -2.07 16.96
CA GLY A 261 -15.00 -3.39 16.49
C GLY A 261 -16.46 -3.50 16.04
N GLU A 262 -17.36 -2.55 16.36
CA GLU A 262 -18.74 -2.53 15.84
C GLU A 262 -18.76 -2.31 14.31
N THR A 263 -19.70 -2.95 13.62
CA THR A 263 -19.87 -2.79 12.17
C THR A 263 -20.59 -1.49 11.84
N VAL A 264 -19.98 -0.65 10.99
CA VAL A 264 -20.59 0.56 10.41
C VAL A 264 -21.39 0.23 9.16
N ALA A 265 -20.79 -0.55 8.26
CA ALA A 265 -21.35 -0.83 6.96
C ALA A 265 -20.78 -2.13 6.37
N GLU A 266 -21.61 -2.84 5.62
CA GLU A 266 -21.20 -3.94 4.75
C GLU A 266 -21.76 -3.72 3.34
N TYR A 267 -21.05 -4.17 2.31
CA TYR A 267 -21.55 -4.20 0.94
C TYR A 267 -21.06 -5.46 0.23
N GLU A 268 -21.99 -6.33 -0.16
CA GLU A 268 -21.67 -7.62 -0.78
C GLU A 268 -20.94 -7.43 -2.14
N TRP A 269 -19.80 -8.10 -2.27
CA TRP A 269 -19.01 -8.12 -3.49
C TRP A 269 -18.24 -9.44 -3.58
N MET A 270 -18.94 -10.54 -3.85
CA MET A 270 -18.32 -11.85 -3.90
C MET A 270 -17.75 -12.16 -5.30
N THR A 271 -16.41 -12.26 -5.36
CA THR A 271 -15.69 -12.68 -6.56
C THR A 271 -15.51 -14.20 -6.61
N SER A 272 -15.14 -14.73 -7.78
CA SER A 272 -14.69 -16.10 -7.93
C SER A 272 -13.40 -16.26 -7.16
N PHE A 273 -13.28 -17.34 -6.41
CA PHE A 273 -12.23 -17.52 -5.40
C PHE A 273 -12.30 -16.55 -4.20
N ALA A 274 -13.27 -15.63 -4.18
CA ALA A 274 -13.41 -14.56 -3.19
C ALA A 274 -12.13 -13.74 -3.00
N ASN A 275 -11.37 -13.54 -4.08
CA ASN A 275 -10.18 -12.69 -4.08
C ASN A 275 -10.61 -11.23 -4.21
N SER A 276 -10.24 -10.43 -3.22
CA SER A 276 -10.60 -9.01 -3.04
C SER A 276 -9.32 -8.15 -2.97
N ILE A 277 -8.46 -8.29 -3.99
CA ILE A 277 -7.02 -7.98 -3.88
C ILE A 277 -6.73 -6.47 -3.74
N ALA A 278 -7.39 -5.64 -4.55
CA ALA A 278 -7.21 -4.19 -4.50
C ALA A 278 -7.61 -3.63 -3.13
N THR A 279 -6.81 -2.76 -2.54
CA THR A 279 -7.20 -2.09 -1.28
C THR A 279 -8.32 -1.09 -1.58
N PRO A 280 -9.36 -0.97 -0.73
CA PRO A 280 -10.38 0.06 -0.90
C PRO A 280 -9.75 1.44 -0.95
N ALA A 281 -10.10 2.25 -1.96
CA ALA A 281 -9.64 3.64 -2.02
C ALA A 281 -10.67 4.54 -1.35
N VAL A 282 -10.24 5.31 -0.36
CA VAL A 282 -11.08 6.21 0.44
C VAL A 282 -10.91 7.63 -0.07
N PHE A 283 -12.01 8.37 -0.16
CA PHE A 283 -12.02 9.82 -0.36
C PHE A 283 -13.24 10.41 0.33
N ASP A 284 -13.04 11.28 1.32
CA ASP A 284 -14.07 11.69 2.29
C ASP A 284 -14.82 10.46 2.85
N ASN A 285 -16.16 10.46 2.79
CA ASN A 285 -17.00 9.33 3.19
C ASN A 285 -17.30 8.35 2.04
N TYR A 286 -16.58 8.43 0.91
CA TYR A 286 -16.72 7.52 -0.22
C TYR A 286 -15.63 6.45 -0.24
N ILE A 287 -16.01 5.27 -0.71
CA ILE A 287 -15.11 4.14 -0.95
C ILE A 287 -15.24 3.65 -2.39
N LEU A 288 -14.11 3.46 -3.07
CA LEU A 288 -14.03 2.73 -4.33
C LEU A 288 -13.55 1.31 -4.08
N ILE A 289 -14.32 0.34 -4.55
CA ILE A 289 -13.93 -1.08 -4.62
C ILE A 289 -13.90 -1.55 -6.07
N THR A 290 -12.98 -2.45 -6.41
CA THR A 290 -12.85 -3.01 -7.76
C THR A 290 -12.26 -4.41 -7.73
N SER A 291 -12.62 -5.22 -8.71
CA SER A 291 -12.02 -6.53 -8.93
C SER A 291 -12.13 -6.96 -10.40
N GLU A 292 -11.46 -8.05 -10.72
CA GLU A 292 -11.66 -8.84 -11.95
C GLU A 292 -12.54 -10.08 -11.63
N TYR A 293 -12.49 -11.14 -12.43
CA TYR A 293 -13.32 -12.35 -12.32
C TYR A 293 -14.79 -12.08 -12.70
N ASN A 294 -15.76 -12.75 -12.07
CA ASN A 294 -17.21 -12.54 -12.30
C ASN A 294 -17.72 -11.16 -11.85
N ARG A 295 -16.92 -10.38 -11.10
CA ARG A 295 -17.19 -8.99 -10.72
C ARG A 295 -16.16 -8.09 -11.38
N ASN A 296 -16.08 -8.13 -12.71
CA ASN A 296 -15.22 -7.28 -13.53
C ASN A 296 -15.80 -5.85 -13.57
N ALA A 297 -15.55 -5.07 -12.52
CA ALA A 297 -16.14 -3.76 -12.31
C ALA A 297 -15.37 -2.91 -11.27
N ILE A 298 -15.66 -1.62 -11.26
CA ILE A 298 -15.31 -0.64 -10.21
C ILE A 298 -16.59 0.06 -9.75
N CYS A 299 -16.70 0.31 -8.44
CA CYS A 299 -17.92 0.81 -7.82
C CYS A 299 -17.60 1.87 -6.76
N LYS A 300 -18.27 3.03 -6.84
CA LYS A 300 -18.25 4.08 -5.80
C LYS A 300 -19.40 3.84 -4.84
N LEU A 301 -19.06 3.67 -3.57
CA LEU A 301 -19.98 3.55 -2.45
C LEU A 301 -19.90 4.81 -1.60
N GLU A 302 -21.05 5.35 -1.21
CA GLU A 302 -21.19 6.33 -0.12
C GLU A 302 -21.34 5.55 1.18
N ILE A 303 -20.54 5.87 2.19
CA ILE A 303 -20.58 5.27 3.53
C ILE A 303 -21.18 6.29 4.50
N ARG A 304 -22.09 5.82 5.37
CA ARG A 304 -22.67 6.56 6.49
C ARG A 304 -22.78 5.63 7.69
N LEU A 305 -23.08 6.15 8.88
CA LEU A 305 -23.35 5.32 10.05
C LEU A 305 -24.59 4.43 9.90
N THR A 306 -25.40 4.66 8.87
CA THR A 306 -26.56 3.82 8.48
C THR A 306 -26.23 2.76 7.42
N GLY A 307 -24.95 2.55 7.07
CA GLY A 307 -24.51 1.55 6.09
C GLY A 307 -23.94 2.12 4.79
N ALA A 308 -23.72 1.23 3.81
CA ALA A 308 -23.15 1.56 2.50
C ALA A 308 -24.23 1.67 1.41
N LYS A 309 -24.06 2.64 0.51
CA LYS A 309 -24.96 2.88 -0.63
C LYS A 309 -24.17 3.03 -1.92
N LYS A 310 -24.53 2.26 -2.95
CA LYS A 310 -23.94 2.44 -4.29
C LYS A 310 -24.34 3.79 -4.90
N ILE A 311 -23.35 4.53 -5.39
CA ILE A 311 -23.50 5.75 -6.17
C ILE A 311 -23.42 5.43 -7.67
N TRP A 312 -22.35 4.75 -8.10
CA TRP A 312 -22.20 4.24 -9.47
C TRP A 312 -21.36 2.96 -9.51
N GLU A 313 -21.51 2.19 -10.58
CA GLU A 313 -20.70 1.01 -10.91
C GLU A 313 -20.44 1.00 -12.42
N GLN A 314 -19.22 0.69 -12.83
CA GLN A 314 -18.76 0.74 -14.21
C GLN A 314 -18.12 -0.60 -14.61
N PRO A 315 -18.31 -1.10 -15.85
CA PRO A 315 -17.75 -2.35 -16.35
C PRO A 315 -16.27 -2.16 -16.78
N LEU A 316 -15.48 -1.56 -15.89
CA LEU A 316 -14.04 -1.37 -15.99
C LEU A 316 -13.45 -1.89 -14.68
N ALA A 317 -12.29 -2.53 -14.72
CA ALA A 317 -11.74 -3.21 -13.56
C ALA A 317 -10.27 -2.87 -13.32
N SER A 318 -9.86 -2.98 -12.06
CA SER A 318 -8.51 -3.37 -11.68
C SER A 318 -8.59 -4.73 -11.00
N LYS A 319 -7.73 -5.68 -11.37
CA LYS A 319 -7.61 -6.94 -10.62
C LYS A 319 -6.89 -6.75 -9.29
N ILE A 320 -5.93 -5.84 -9.25
CA ILE A 320 -4.87 -5.79 -8.22
C ILE A 320 -4.48 -4.39 -7.77
N CYS A 321 -4.37 -3.41 -8.68
CA CYS A 321 -4.00 -2.04 -8.35
C CYS A 321 -5.15 -1.38 -7.60
N SER A 322 -4.88 -0.94 -6.37
CA SER A 322 -5.77 -0.06 -5.62
C SER A 322 -5.97 1.26 -6.38
N PRO A 323 -7.19 1.82 -6.45
CA PRO A 323 -7.38 3.13 -7.08
C PRO A 323 -6.77 4.28 -6.27
N ILE A 324 -6.40 5.35 -6.97
CA ILE A 324 -6.06 6.66 -6.39
C ILE A 324 -7.18 7.64 -6.75
N VAL A 325 -7.63 8.45 -5.79
CA VAL A 325 -8.55 9.58 -6.06
C VAL A 325 -7.77 10.88 -5.97
N HIS A 326 -7.75 11.68 -7.03
CA HIS A 326 -7.08 12.98 -7.05
C HIS A 326 -7.76 13.97 -7.98
N ALA A 327 -7.94 15.21 -7.51
CA ALA A 327 -8.47 16.34 -8.29
C ALA A 327 -9.73 15.99 -9.11
N GLY A 328 -10.71 15.32 -8.51
CA GLY A 328 -11.97 14.92 -9.15
C GLY A 328 -11.87 13.70 -10.10
N HIS A 329 -10.74 13.00 -10.12
CA HIS A 329 -10.48 11.87 -10.99
C HIS A 329 -10.07 10.61 -10.20
N VAL A 330 -10.28 9.44 -10.80
CA VAL A 330 -9.86 8.13 -10.28
C VAL A 330 -8.84 7.51 -11.23
N TYR A 331 -7.71 7.06 -10.70
CA TYR A 331 -6.62 6.44 -11.47
C TYR A 331 -6.29 5.03 -10.96
N TRP A 332 -5.93 4.12 -11.87
CA TRP A 332 -5.27 2.85 -11.52
C TRP A 332 -4.47 2.31 -12.70
N CYS A 333 -3.42 1.54 -12.40
CA CYS A 333 -2.58 0.89 -13.40
C CYS A 333 -2.77 -0.64 -13.35
N TRP A 334 -3.53 -1.19 -14.28
CA TRP A 334 -3.65 -2.64 -14.47
C TRP A 334 -3.99 -2.93 -15.93
N GLN A 335 -3.10 -3.65 -16.64
CA GLN A 335 -3.03 -3.77 -18.11
C GLN A 335 -2.79 -2.44 -18.83
N ARG A 336 -3.50 -1.37 -18.44
CA ARG A 336 -3.43 0.00 -18.94
C ARG A 336 -3.52 0.95 -17.74
N LEU A 337 -3.11 2.20 -17.91
CA LEU A 337 -3.52 3.27 -16.99
C LEU A 337 -4.94 3.71 -17.37
N TYR A 338 -5.84 3.72 -16.40
CA TYR A 338 -7.20 4.27 -16.56
C TYR A 338 -7.32 5.60 -15.82
N CYS A 339 -8.16 6.49 -16.36
CA CYS A 339 -8.62 7.71 -15.70
C CYS A 339 -10.15 7.81 -15.83
N LEU A 340 -10.86 7.85 -14.70
CA LEU A 340 -12.31 8.05 -14.62
C LEU A 340 -12.61 9.38 -13.93
N ASP A 341 -13.76 9.98 -14.25
CA ASP A 341 -14.35 11.06 -13.48
C ASP A 341 -14.92 10.50 -12.16
N PHE A 342 -14.58 11.11 -11.02
CA PHE A 342 -14.93 10.58 -9.69
C PHE A 342 -16.43 10.67 -9.38
N GLU A 343 -17.17 11.62 -9.94
CA GLU A 343 -18.59 11.80 -9.64
C GLU A 343 -19.51 10.90 -10.49
N THR A 344 -19.14 10.65 -11.72
CA THR A 344 -19.96 9.88 -12.68
C THR A 344 -19.42 8.47 -12.97
N GLY A 345 -18.14 8.23 -12.67
CA GLY A 345 -17.42 7.02 -13.07
C GLY A 345 -17.15 6.95 -14.58
N VAL A 346 -17.48 7.98 -15.36
CA VAL A 346 -17.26 7.96 -16.81
C VAL A 346 -15.76 7.98 -17.09
N LYS A 347 -15.29 7.06 -17.93
CA LYS A 347 -13.90 7.01 -18.38
C LYS A 347 -13.55 8.29 -19.16
N VAL A 348 -12.58 9.04 -18.65
CA VAL A 348 -12.03 10.24 -19.29
C VAL A 348 -11.00 9.82 -20.36
N TRP A 349 -10.08 8.92 -20.00
CA TRP A 349 -9.12 8.33 -20.94
C TRP A 349 -8.51 7.02 -20.40
N GLU A 350 -7.79 6.31 -21.25
CA GLU A 350 -6.94 5.17 -20.90
C GLU A 350 -5.69 5.13 -21.79
N GLY A 351 -4.60 4.51 -21.34
CA GLY A 351 -3.36 4.46 -22.14
C GLY A 351 -2.26 3.54 -21.61
N GLY A 352 -1.19 3.44 -22.41
CA GLY A 352 -0.03 2.57 -22.14
C GLY A 352 -0.32 1.08 -22.31
N ASP A 353 0.67 0.27 -21.90
CA ASP A 353 0.59 -1.18 -21.74
C ASP A 353 1.52 -1.58 -20.58
N PHE A 354 0.93 -2.20 -19.56
CA PHE A 354 1.55 -2.51 -18.28
C PHE A 354 1.34 -3.96 -17.84
N GLY A 355 0.68 -4.83 -18.63
CA GLY A 355 0.47 -6.24 -18.26
C GLY A 355 -0.39 -6.48 -17.00
N ASP A 356 -0.40 -7.72 -16.48
CA ASP A 356 -1.33 -8.13 -15.40
C ASP A 356 -0.86 -7.75 -13.98
N ALA A 357 0.43 -7.49 -13.80
CA ALA A 357 1.00 -6.86 -12.60
C ALA A 357 0.97 -5.32 -12.76
N GLY A 358 0.71 -4.57 -11.69
CA GLY A 358 0.24 -3.19 -11.82
C GLY A 358 0.04 -2.45 -10.49
N SER A 359 0.65 -1.28 -10.38
CA SER A 359 0.51 -0.30 -9.30
C SER A 359 0.80 1.10 -9.83
N CYS A 360 0.35 2.14 -9.12
CA CYS A 360 0.69 3.52 -9.42
C CYS A 360 0.89 4.34 -8.14
N ILE A 361 1.67 5.41 -8.23
CA ILE A 361 1.88 6.42 -7.18
C ILE A 361 1.57 7.79 -7.75
N LEU A 362 0.81 8.61 -7.02
CA LEU A 362 0.68 10.04 -7.28
C LEU A 362 1.82 10.80 -6.58
N THR A 363 2.52 11.63 -7.34
CA THR A 363 3.64 12.44 -6.87
C THR A 363 3.23 13.88 -6.59
N GLY A 364 3.97 14.56 -5.70
CA GLY A 364 3.71 15.92 -5.24
C GLY A 364 3.84 17.01 -6.31
N ASP A 365 4.10 16.63 -7.55
CA ASP A 365 3.96 17.52 -8.71
C ASP A 365 3.00 16.98 -9.79
N ASP A 366 1.85 16.44 -9.38
CA ASP A 366 0.67 16.07 -10.19
C ASP A 366 0.98 15.09 -11.35
N ARG A 367 1.87 14.14 -11.10
CA ARG A 367 2.22 13.08 -12.05
C ARG A 367 2.08 11.70 -11.43
N LEU A 368 1.84 10.71 -12.28
CA LEU A 368 1.69 9.32 -11.88
C LEU A 368 2.94 8.53 -12.27
N ILE A 369 3.60 7.93 -11.28
CA ILE A 369 4.56 6.85 -11.50
C ILE A 369 3.75 5.57 -11.66
N LEU A 370 4.04 4.80 -12.71
CA LEU A 370 3.36 3.56 -13.04
C LEU A 370 4.35 2.41 -13.00
N TRP A 371 3.93 1.28 -12.43
CA TRP A 371 4.76 0.10 -12.26
C TRP A 371 3.97 -1.16 -12.59
N GLY A 372 4.44 -1.97 -13.55
CA GLY A 372 3.71 -3.17 -13.95
C GLY A 372 4.48 -4.13 -14.86
N GLY A 373 3.84 -5.23 -15.21
CA GLY A 373 4.33 -6.22 -16.16
C GLY A 373 5.65 -6.82 -15.70
N ARG A 374 6.66 -6.88 -16.58
CA ARG A 374 8.03 -7.32 -16.22
C ARG A 374 8.93 -6.16 -15.78
N GLY A 375 8.39 -5.29 -14.92
CA GLY A 375 9.09 -4.08 -14.51
C GLY A 375 9.15 -3.03 -15.60
N THR A 376 7.99 -2.69 -16.16
CA THR A 376 7.77 -1.42 -16.84
C THR A 376 7.58 -0.34 -15.78
N LEU A 377 8.54 0.58 -15.69
CA LEU A 377 8.49 1.77 -14.84
C LEU A 377 8.27 2.99 -15.74
N ALA A 378 7.12 3.64 -15.64
CA ALA A 378 6.77 4.80 -16.47
C ALA A 378 6.40 6.02 -15.60
N LEU A 379 6.50 7.20 -16.21
CA LEU A 379 6.01 8.45 -15.65
C LEU A 379 5.01 9.07 -16.63
N THR A 380 3.85 9.46 -16.12
CA THR A 380 2.76 10.04 -16.93
C THR A 380 2.16 11.27 -16.26
N GLU A 381 1.49 12.11 -17.05
CA GLU A 381 0.70 13.21 -16.53
C GLU A 381 -0.68 12.75 -16.04
N THR A 382 -1.17 13.41 -14.98
CA THR A 382 -2.57 13.29 -14.54
C THR A 382 -3.52 14.04 -15.49
N ALA A 383 -4.84 13.82 -15.37
CA ALA A 383 -5.83 14.58 -16.13
C ALA A 383 -5.83 16.09 -15.78
N GLN A 384 -5.31 16.48 -14.62
CA GLN A 384 -5.10 17.88 -14.25
C GLN A 384 -3.98 18.54 -15.07
N ARG A 385 -2.99 17.77 -15.53
CA ARG A 385 -1.88 18.23 -16.39
C ARG A 385 -2.15 18.06 -17.89
N SER A 386 -2.73 16.92 -18.29
CA SER A 386 -3.18 16.63 -19.64
C SER A 386 -4.68 16.28 -19.65
N PRO A 387 -5.58 17.27 -19.71
CA PRO A 387 -7.02 17.01 -19.74
C PRO A 387 -7.42 16.22 -20.99
N GLY A 388 -8.16 15.12 -20.80
CA GLY A 388 -8.75 14.34 -21.89
C GLY A 388 -7.80 13.42 -22.66
N SER A 389 -6.52 13.29 -22.29
CA SER A 389 -5.62 12.31 -22.94
C SER A 389 -4.58 11.70 -21.99
N PHE A 390 -4.23 10.45 -22.26
CA PHE A 390 -3.04 9.82 -21.69
C PHE A 390 -1.78 10.44 -22.28
N ARG A 391 -0.86 10.88 -21.43
CA ARG A 391 0.44 11.42 -21.84
C ARG A 391 1.57 10.81 -21.02
N GLU A 392 2.32 9.92 -21.66
CA GLU A 392 3.58 9.39 -21.15
C GLU A 392 4.70 10.42 -21.34
N LEU A 393 5.54 10.56 -20.31
CA LEU A 393 6.71 11.46 -20.29
C LEU A 393 8.01 10.67 -20.41
N ALA A 394 8.09 9.53 -19.71
CA ALA A 394 9.23 8.62 -19.75
C ALA A 394 8.80 7.19 -19.43
N LYS A 395 9.59 6.23 -19.91
CA LYS A 395 9.39 4.79 -19.70
C LYS A 395 10.75 4.08 -19.65
N VAL A 396 10.88 3.15 -18.71
CA VAL A 396 11.97 2.18 -18.63
C VAL A 396 11.32 0.80 -18.61
N GLU A 397 11.62 -0.03 -19.61
CA GLU A 397 11.04 -1.37 -19.73
C GLU A 397 12.00 -2.47 -19.27
N ASN A 398 11.44 -3.63 -18.93
CA ASN A 398 12.18 -4.84 -18.56
C ASN A 398 13.19 -4.59 -17.42
N VAL A 399 12.82 -3.78 -16.43
CA VAL A 399 13.59 -3.62 -15.18
C VAL A 399 13.78 -4.98 -14.48
N PHE A 400 12.87 -5.94 -14.72
CA PHE A 400 13.01 -7.34 -14.33
C PHE A 400 12.74 -8.28 -15.51
N SER A 401 13.12 -9.55 -15.35
CA SER A 401 12.81 -10.64 -16.30
C SER A 401 11.51 -11.38 -15.96
N GLU A 402 10.82 -10.97 -14.89
CA GLU A 402 9.66 -11.62 -14.29
C GLU A 402 8.60 -10.58 -13.89
N ASP A 403 7.38 -11.02 -13.60
CA ASP A 403 6.28 -10.14 -13.23
C ASP A 403 6.46 -9.49 -11.84
N VAL A 404 6.13 -8.20 -11.76
CA VAL A 404 6.42 -7.33 -10.61
C VAL A 404 5.20 -7.09 -9.71
N TRP A 405 4.85 -8.10 -8.92
CA TRP A 405 3.75 -8.01 -7.94
C TRP A 405 4.02 -7.08 -6.73
N PRO A 406 5.26 -6.92 -6.20
CA PRO A 406 5.53 -5.92 -5.17
C PRO A 406 5.24 -4.50 -5.65
N HIS A 407 4.64 -3.70 -4.77
CA HIS A 407 4.37 -2.29 -5.04
C HIS A 407 5.68 -1.52 -5.21
N VAL A 408 5.68 -0.55 -6.13
CA VAL A 408 6.76 0.44 -6.21
C VAL A 408 6.71 1.38 -5.00
N VAL A 409 7.85 1.93 -4.61
CA VAL A 409 7.95 2.99 -3.59
C VAL A 409 8.70 4.17 -4.17
N LEU A 410 8.20 5.38 -3.94
CA LEU A 410 8.94 6.64 -4.08
C LEU A 410 9.13 7.21 -2.68
N ALA A 411 10.37 7.41 -2.25
CA ALA A 411 10.69 8.09 -0.99
C ALA A 411 12.10 8.68 -1.07
N ASN A 412 12.32 9.82 -0.42
CA ASN A 412 13.65 10.44 -0.31
C ASN A 412 14.35 10.67 -1.67
N GLY A 413 13.60 11.00 -2.72
CA GLY A 413 14.15 11.19 -4.08
C GLY A 413 14.67 9.90 -4.72
N GLN A 414 14.16 8.75 -4.28
CA GLN A 414 14.57 7.43 -4.76
C GLN A 414 13.35 6.56 -5.06
N ILE A 415 13.38 5.87 -6.20
CA ILE A 415 12.38 4.86 -6.57
C ILE A 415 12.94 3.49 -6.26
N PHE A 416 12.20 2.69 -5.50
CA PHE A 416 12.55 1.32 -5.13
C PHE A 416 11.59 0.34 -5.80
N CYS A 417 12.14 -0.56 -6.60
CA CYS A 417 11.39 -1.57 -7.35
C CYS A 417 11.86 -2.97 -6.93
N LYS A 418 10.94 -3.86 -6.54
CA LYS A 418 11.25 -5.24 -6.11
C LYS A 418 10.60 -6.25 -7.07
N GLY A 419 11.36 -7.27 -7.49
CA GLY A 419 10.85 -8.46 -8.17
C GLY A 419 10.46 -9.56 -7.18
N LYS A 420 9.55 -10.46 -7.56
CA LYS A 420 9.09 -11.56 -6.68
C LYS A 420 10.20 -12.56 -6.30
N SER A 421 11.27 -12.66 -7.08
CA SER A 421 12.49 -13.44 -6.79
C SER A 421 13.42 -12.78 -5.76
N GLY A 422 13.10 -11.58 -5.29
CA GLY A 422 13.83 -10.86 -4.26
C GLY A 422 14.79 -9.80 -4.77
N ASP A 423 15.02 -9.66 -6.07
CA ASP A 423 15.87 -8.58 -6.59
C ASP A 423 15.20 -7.22 -6.33
N LEU A 424 15.86 -6.39 -5.54
CA LEU A 424 15.47 -5.01 -5.21
C LEU A 424 16.44 -4.05 -5.92
N LYS A 425 15.89 -3.13 -6.72
CA LYS A 425 16.61 -2.16 -7.54
C LYS A 425 16.21 -0.75 -7.13
N CYS A 426 17.19 0.12 -6.96
CA CYS A 426 16.95 1.52 -6.65
C CYS A 426 17.35 2.42 -7.83
N PHE A 427 16.48 3.35 -8.20
CA PHE A 427 16.76 4.43 -9.13
C PHE A 427 16.75 5.76 -8.39
N ARG A 428 17.65 6.68 -8.75
CA ARG A 428 17.62 8.06 -8.23
C ARG A 428 16.74 8.93 -9.10
N VAL A 429 15.90 9.72 -8.45
CA VAL A 429 15.12 10.80 -9.04
C VAL A 429 16.01 12.06 -9.06
N PRO A 430 16.06 12.83 -10.17
CA PRO A 430 16.90 14.04 -10.30
C PRO A 430 16.58 15.17 -9.32
#